data_AF-A0A453Q3M0-F1
#
_entry.id   AF-A0A453Q3M0-F1
#
_cell.length_a   1.000
_cell.length_b   1.000
_cell.length_c   1.000
_cell.angle_alpha   90.00
_cell.angle_beta   90.00
_cell.angle_gamma   90.00
#
_symmetry.space_group_name_H-M   'P 1'
#
loop_
_entity.id
_entity.type
_entity.pdbx_description
1 polymer ?
#
loop_
_entity_poly.entity_id
_entity_poly.type
_entity_poly.pdbx_seq_one_letter_code
_entity_poly.pdbx_strand_id
1 'polypeptide(L)'
;MKGCNILASILCQSVRHLTVKGGCFDDKIRRRISAPNLISLKLAPCQGLTPLLDSMPSLVTASVESFDQQYHYCFDVPCEGCDRQARFPVVLEGLSAATNLELTSDDQLCIFRMDLKWCPMFSKLKCLLLNKWCVADYFTGLVYFLQHSPILETLTLLLDFQTHEKWHVMETYGIYDPKEQSPLLKHLKVVKIIRSSTKEDVIVDRILKILSAHGVPSEQIDIQ
;
A
#
# COMPACT_ATOMS: atom_id res chain seq x y z
N MET A 1 -24.14 3.23 -16.48
CA MET A 1 -23.48 4.51 -16.12
C MET A 1 -22.62 4.94 -17.29
N LYS A 2 -22.79 6.14 -17.85
CA LYS A 2 -21.86 6.66 -18.86
C LYS A 2 -20.56 7.00 -18.12
N GLY A 3 -19.52 6.18 -18.32
CA GLY A 3 -18.27 6.23 -17.56
C GLY A 3 -17.56 7.57 -17.72
N CYS A 4 -17.36 8.28 -16.61
CA CYS A 4 -16.35 9.33 -16.54
C CYS A 4 -14.99 8.63 -16.44
N ASN A 5 -14.41 8.32 -17.60
CA ASN A 5 -13.11 7.67 -17.68
C ASN A 5 -12.01 8.74 -17.78
N ILE A 6 -11.01 8.66 -16.89
CA ILE A 6 -9.77 9.40 -16.97
C ILE A 6 -8.91 8.70 -18.03
N LEU A 7 -9.04 9.15 -19.27
CA LEU A 7 -8.39 8.57 -20.44
C LEU A 7 -7.08 9.27 -20.83
N ALA A 8 -6.62 10.24 -20.03
CA ALA A 8 -5.38 10.97 -20.28
C ALA A 8 -4.46 10.90 -19.05
N SER A 9 -3.16 10.89 -19.30
CA SER A 9 -2.17 11.07 -18.25
C SER A 9 -2.26 12.49 -17.68
N ILE A 10 -2.09 12.63 -16.38
CA ILE A 10 -2.11 13.92 -15.69
C ILE A 10 -0.68 14.42 -15.62
N LEU A 11 -0.35 15.43 -16.41
CA LEU A 11 0.99 16.03 -16.46
C LEU A 11 0.85 17.49 -16.02
N CYS A 12 1.31 17.82 -14.81
CA CYS A 12 1.18 19.17 -14.29
C CYS A 12 2.37 19.58 -13.43
N GLN A 13 2.99 20.71 -13.78
CA GLN A 13 4.15 21.23 -13.06
C GLN A 13 3.79 22.20 -11.92
N SER A 14 2.59 22.79 -11.94
CA SER A 14 2.20 23.84 -10.99
C SER A 14 1.29 23.35 -9.86
N VAL A 15 0.66 22.19 -10.02
CA VAL A 15 -0.30 21.67 -9.04
C VAL A 15 0.44 21.22 -7.78
N ARG A 16 -0.05 21.70 -6.62
CA ARG A 16 0.46 21.35 -5.29
C ARG A 16 -0.46 20.39 -4.54
N HIS A 17 -1.73 20.33 -4.89
CA HIS A 17 -2.72 19.46 -4.26
C HIS A 17 -3.58 18.82 -5.34
N LEU A 18 -3.63 17.49 -5.36
CA LEU A 18 -4.40 16.72 -6.34
C LEU A 18 -5.30 15.75 -5.58
N THR A 19 -6.59 15.82 -5.87
CA THR A 19 -7.57 14.86 -5.37
C THR A 19 -8.35 14.31 -6.54
N VAL A 20 -8.26 13.00 -6.72
CA VAL A 20 -9.10 12.21 -7.62
C VAL A 20 -9.94 11.30 -6.74
N LYS A 21 -11.20 11.67 -6.54
CA LYS A 21 -12.17 10.87 -5.78
C LYS A 21 -13.30 10.48 -6.71
N GLY A 22 -13.55 9.19 -6.83
CA GLY A 22 -14.43 8.63 -7.83
C GLY A 22 -13.88 8.73 -9.25
N GLY A 23 -14.75 8.48 -10.24
CA GLY A 23 -14.34 8.32 -11.64
C GLY A 23 -13.64 6.99 -11.89
N CYS A 24 -13.34 6.69 -13.15
CA CYS A 24 -12.67 5.44 -13.54
C CYS A 24 -11.38 5.75 -14.28
N PHE A 25 -10.25 5.16 -13.92
CA PHE A 25 -9.11 5.14 -14.84
C PHE A 25 -9.39 4.16 -15.97
N ASP A 26 -8.60 4.25 -17.04
CA ASP A 26 -8.68 3.30 -18.14
C ASP A 26 -8.33 1.88 -17.67
N ASP A 27 -9.16 0.89 -18.01
CA ASP A 27 -8.98 -0.52 -17.66
C ASP A 27 -7.93 -1.22 -18.54
N LYS A 28 -7.54 -0.62 -19.67
CA LYS A 28 -6.62 -1.19 -20.66
C LYS A 28 -5.26 -0.52 -20.68
N ILE A 29 -5.25 0.81 -20.59
CA ILE A 29 -4.04 1.63 -20.67
C ILE A 29 -3.74 2.23 -19.31
N ARG A 30 -2.67 1.79 -18.67
CA ARG A 30 -2.28 2.36 -17.38
C ARG A 30 -1.82 3.82 -17.59
N ARG A 31 -2.59 4.75 -17.04
CA ARG A 31 -2.30 6.19 -17.12
C ARG A 31 -1.19 6.57 -16.15
N ARG A 32 -0.55 7.71 -16.39
CA ARG A 32 0.53 8.25 -15.56
C ARG A 32 0.13 9.57 -14.92
N ILE A 33 0.59 9.81 -13.70
CA ILE A 33 0.51 11.10 -13.02
C ILE A 33 1.94 11.61 -12.81
N SER A 34 2.25 12.74 -13.43
CA SER A 34 3.52 13.46 -13.30
C SER A 34 3.26 14.85 -12.73
N ALA A 35 3.54 15.01 -11.44
CA ALA A 35 3.34 16.25 -10.71
C ALA A 35 4.45 16.45 -9.65
N PRO A 36 5.65 16.90 -10.04
CA PRO A 36 6.83 16.89 -9.16
C PRO A 36 6.73 17.88 -7.98
N ASN A 37 5.91 18.92 -8.10
CA ASN A 37 5.69 19.93 -7.07
C ASN A 37 4.47 19.63 -6.17
N LEU A 38 3.93 18.42 -6.27
CA LEU A 38 2.79 17.99 -5.47
C LEU A 38 3.18 17.82 -4.00
N ILE A 39 2.36 18.35 -3.12
CA ILE A 39 2.50 18.30 -1.65
C ILE A 39 1.48 17.34 -1.05
N SER A 40 0.28 17.28 -1.62
CA SER A 40 -0.77 16.37 -1.18
C SER A 40 -1.41 15.64 -2.36
N LEU A 41 -1.53 14.33 -2.23
CA LEU A 41 -2.19 13.45 -3.18
C LEU A 41 -3.30 12.66 -2.52
N LYS A 42 -4.48 12.65 -3.12
CA LYS A 42 -5.54 11.69 -2.79
C LYS A 42 -6.04 11.01 -4.06
N LEU A 43 -5.84 9.72 -4.15
CA LEU A 43 -6.32 8.88 -5.25
C LEU A 43 -7.27 7.83 -4.67
N ALA A 44 -8.55 7.95 -5.01
CA ALA A 44 -9.58 6.98 -4.67
C ALA A 44 -10.55 6.86 -5.86
N PRO A 45 -10.08 6.33 -7.02
CA PRO A 45 -10.94 6.07 -8.17
C PRO A 45 -11.98 5.00 -7.81
N CYS A 46 -13.11 4.94 -8.51
CA CYS A 46 -14.09 3.88 -8.30
C CYS A 46 -13.71 2.57 -9.03
N GLN A 47 -13.00 2.67 -10.16
CA GLN A 47 -12.63 1.57 -11.06
C GLN A 47 -11.40 1.97 -11.90
N GLY A 48 -10.86 1.03 -12.68
CA GLY A 48 -9.72 1.30 -13.56
C GLY A 48 -8.38 0.87 -12.99
N LEU A 49 -7.37 0.89 -13.86
CA LEU A 49 -5.98 0.65 -13.47
C LEU A 49 -5.45 1.80 -12.61
N THR A 50 -4.89 1.47 -11.46
CA THR A 50 -4.17 2.42 -10.62
C THR A 50 -3.06 3.07 -11.44
N PRO A 51 -3.03 4.42 -11.54
CA PRO A 51 -2.08 5.10 -12.41
C PRO A 51 -0.65 4.97 -11.90
N LEU A 52 0.32 4.94 -12.82
CA LEU A 52 1.73 5.08 -12.48
C LEU A 52 2.01 6.47 -11.92
N LEU A 53 2.80 6.55 -10.86
CA LEU A 53 3.19 7.80 -10.24
C LEU A 53 4.66 8.06 -10.56
N ASP A 54 4.94 9.17 -11.22
CA ASP A 54 6.32 9.65 -11.32
C ASP A 54 6.80 10.17 -9.96
N SER A 55 8.11 10.35 -9.79
CA SER A 55 8.70 10.89 -8.56
C SER A 55 8.09 12.25 -8.18
N MET A 56 7.53 12.33 -6.97
CA MET A 56 6.97 13.54 -6.38
C MET A 56 7.82 13.98 -5.18
N PRO A 57 8.99 14.59 -5.39
CA PRO A 57 9.95 14.88 -4.31
C PRO A 57 9.43 15.86 -3.24
N SER A 58 8.41 16.66 -3.56
CA SER A 58 7.78 17.64 -2.66
C SER A 58 6.63 17.06 -1.82
N LEU A 59 6.31 15.77 -2.00
CA LEU A 59 5.13 15.16 -1.42
C LEU A 59 5.26 15.03 0.09
N VAL A 60 4.22 15.43 0.81
CA VAL A 60 4.14 15.37 2.28
C VAL A 60 3.07 14.36 2.68
N THR A 61 1.87 14.46 2.12
CA THR A 61 0.76 13.55 2.42
C THR A 61 0.27 12.85 1.17
N ALA A 62 0.01 11.54 1.29
CA ALA A 62 -0.63 10.79 0.22
C ALA A 62 -1.61 9.74 0.75
N SER A 63 -2.71 9.56 0.03
CA SER A 63 -3.70 8.52 0.27
C SER A 63 -4.04 7.88 -1.08
N VAL A 64 -3.80 6.58 -1.22
CA VAL A 64 -4.06 5.82 -2.45
C VAL A 64 -4.90 4.60 -2.11
N GLU A 65 -6.08 4.56 -2.68
CA GLU A 65 -7.02 3.46 -2.64
C GLU A 65 -7.01 2.76 -4.00
N SER A 66 -6.54 1.51 -4.03
CA SER A 66 -6.44 0.69 -5.25
C SER A 66 -7.69 -0.17 -5.40
N PHE A 67 -8.25 -0.16 -6.61
CA PHE A 67 -9.37 -1.00 -7.04
C PHE A 67 -8.99 -1.95 -8.19
N ASP A 68 -7.69 -2.15 -8.44
CA ASP A 68 -7.20 -3.08 -9.47
C ASP A 68 -7.83 -4.47 -9.21
N GLN A 69 -8.81 -4.85 -10.05
CA GLN A 69 -9.43 -6.16 -9.96
C GLN A 69 -8.46 -7.26 -10.38
N GLN A 70 -8.66 -8.46 -9.86
CA GLN A 70 -7.80 -9.63 -10.09
C GLN A 70 -7.49 -9.96 -11.57
N TYR A 71 -8.32 -9.48 -12.52
CA TYR A 71 -8.14 -9.69 -13.96
C TYR A 71 -7.25 -8.66 -14.66
N HIS A 72 -6.85 -7.59 -13.96
CA HIS A 72 -6.03 -6.51 -14.51
C HIS A 72 -4.53 -6.68 -14.25
N TYR A 73 -4.14 -7.79 -13.60
CA TYR A 73 -2.75 -8.14 -13.47
C TYR A 73 -2.18 -8.46 -14.85
N CYS A 74 -1.24 -7.63 -15.29
CA CYS A 74 -0.57 -7.67 -16.60
C CYS A 74 0.31 -8.92 -16.82
N PHE A 75 -0.03 -10.06 -16.21
CA PHE A 75 0.62 -11.34 -16.47
C PHE A 75 0.11 -11.96 -17.77
N ASP A 76 -1.19 -11.88 -18.07
CA ASP A 76 -1.78 -12.53 -19.26
C ASP A 76 -2.39 -11.58 -20.30
N VAL A 77 -2.78 -10.36 -19.93
CA VAL A 77 -3.37 -9.39 -20.87
C VAL A 77 -2.31 -8.37 -21.32
N PRO A 78 -2.10 -8.15 -22.63
CA PRO A 78 -1.27 -7.05 -23.11
C PRO A 78 -1.92 -5.71 -22.71
N CYS A 79 -1.36 -5.06 -21.68
CA CYS A 79 -1.67 -3.66 -21.37
C CYS A 79 -0.80 -2.77 -22.27
N GLU A 80 -1.43 -1.90 -23.07
CA GLU A 80 -0.70 -0.87 -23.81
C GLU A 80 -0.23 0.24 -22.85
N GLY A 81 1.03 0.66 -22.99
CA GLY A 81 1.71 1.53 -22.00
C GLY A 81 2.38 0.75 -20.87
N CYS A 82 2.13 -0.56 -20.78
CA CYS A 82 2.88 -1.49 -19.95
C CYS A 82 4.08 -2.09 -20.74
N ASP A 83 5.22 -1.41 -20.78
CA ASP A 83 6.49 -1.96 -21.29
C ASP A 83 6.99 -3.20 -20.51
N ARG A 84 6.82 -4.40 -21.09
CA ARG A 84 7.26 -5.68 -20.51
C ARG A 84 8.77 -5.74 -20.20
N GLN A 85 9.59 -4.88 -20.82
CA GLN A 85 11.03 -4.79 -20.57
C GLN A 85 11.38 -3.71 -19.52
N ALA A 86 10.56 -2.66 -19.38
CA ALA A 86 10.63 -1.73 -18.26
C ALA A 86 9.74 -2.20 -17.10
N ARG A 87 10.26 -3.16 -16.34
CA ARG A 87 10.19 -3.19 -14.85
C ARG A 87 8.98 -2.43 -14.24
N PHE A 88 7.80 -3.05 -14.16
CA PHE A 88 6.66 -2.52 -13.38
C PHE A 88 6.60 -3.10 -11.97
N PRO A 89 6.06 -2.39 -10.94
CA PRO A 89 5.37 -1.08 -10.95
C PRO A 89 5.98 -0.02 -9.98
N VAL A 90 5.66 1.27 -10.21
CA VAL A 90 6.39 2.47 -9.68
C VAL A 90 5.47 3.41 -8.87
N VAL A 91 4.30 2.93 -8.42
CA VAL A 91 3.38 3.72 -7.60
C VAL A 91 4.05 4.11 -6.28
N LEU A 92 4.61 3.13 -5.56
CA LEU A 92 5.25 3.35 -4.26
C LEU A 92 6.52 4.20 -4.35
N GLU A 93 7.31 4.05 -5.42
CA GLU A 93 8.50 4.89 -5.66
C GLU A 93 8.10 6.37 -5.81
N GLY A 94 7.02 6.66 -6.55
CA GLY A 94 6.47 8.01 -6.69
C GLY A 94 6.02 8.64 -5.37
N LEU A 95 5.69 7.81 -4.38
CA LEU A 95 5.20 8.20 -3.04
C LEU A 95 6.30 8.24 -1.98
N SER A 96 7.52 7.78 -2.29
CA SER A 96 8.62 7.57 -1.34
C SER A 96 9.03 8.81 -0.53
N ALA A 97 8.76 10.01 -1.04
CA ALA A 97 9.04 11.26 -0.35
C ALA A 97 8.03 11.61 0.77
N ALA A 98 6.86 10.98 0.80
CA ALA A 98 5.78 11.31 1.73
C ALA A 98 6.17 11.07 3.20
N THR A 99 5.69 11.94 4.08
CA THR A 99 5.80 11.80 5.54
C THR A 99 4.58 11.10 6.13
N ASN A 100 3.43 11.18 5.46
CA ASN A 100 2.18 10.58 5.87
C ASN A 100 1.59 9.83 4.67
N LEU A 101 1.39 8.52 4.82
CA LEU A 101 0.92 7.67 3.73
C LEU A 101 -0.22 6.77 4.19
N GLU A 102 -1.26 6.71 3.37
CA GLU A 102 -2.37 5.75 3.50
C GLU A 102 -2.44 4.91 2.23
N LEU A 103 -2.36 3.59 2.36
CA LEU A 103 -2.45 2.66 1.24
C LEU A 103 -3.51 1.61 1.53
N THR A 104 -4.62 1.67 0.83
CA THR A 104 -5.74 0.76 1.01
C THR A 104 -6.09 0.06 -0.30
N SER A 105 -6.52 -1.18 -0.21
CA SER A 105 -6.99 -1.96 -1.35
C SER A 105 -7.96 -3.02 -0.88
N ASP A 106 -9.03 -3.22 -1.63
CA ASP A 106 -9.95 -4.33 -1.39
C ASP A 106 -9.40 -5.65 -1.97
N ASP A 107 -8.51 -5.58 -2.96
CA ASP A 107 -7.83 -6.74 -3.53
C ASP A 107 -6.55 -7.09 -2.74
N GLN A 108 -6.41 -8.37 -2.38
CA GLN A 108 -5.23 -8.91 -1.72
C GLN A 108 -4.02 -9.02 -2.65
N LEU A 109 -4.20 -9.05 -3.98
CA LEU A 109 -3.15 -9.10 -4.99
C LEU A 109 -2.80 -7.71 -5.56
N CYS A 110 -3.15 -6.64 -4.84
CA CYS A 110 -3.05 -5.26 -5.30
C CYS A 110 -1.66 -4.84 -5.83
N ILE A 111 -1.69 -3.74 -6.58
CA ILE A 111 -0.50 -3.12 -7.18
C ILE A 111 0.61 -2.85 -6.15
N PHE A 112 0.27 -2.49 -4.92
CA PHE A 112 1.26 -2.20 -3.89
C PHE A 112 2.15 -3.40 -3.59
N ARG A 113 1.61 -4.62 -3.57
CA ARG A 113 2.40 -5.85 -3.34
C ARG A 113 3.39 -6.11 -4.47
N MET A 114 3.01 -5.77 -5.68
CA MET A 114 3.89 -5.89 -6.84
C MET A 114 5.03 -4.86 -6.77
N ASP A 115 4.74 -3.65 -6.29
CA ASP A 115 5.74 -2.59 -6.07
C ASP A 115 6.80 -2.94 -5.02
N LEU A 116 6.46 -3.75 -4.01
CA LEU A 116 7.41 -4.14 -2.96
C LEU A 116 8.67 -4.83 -3.53
N LYS A 117 8.55 -5.54 -4.66
CA LYS A 117 9.68 -6.19 -5.34
C LYS A 117 10.76 -5.21 -5.81
N TRP A 118 10.39 -3.93 -5.98
CA TRP A 118 11.30 -2.86 -6.39
C TRP A 118 12.01 -2.20 -5.23
N CYS A 119 11.63 -2.53 -4.00
CA CYS A 119 12.36 -2.09 -2.81
C CYS A 119 12.44 -0.54 -2.62
N PRO A 120 11.39 0.26 -2.92
CA PRO A 120 11.40 1.71 -2.61
C PRO A 120 11.65 2.01 -1.12
N MET A 121 12.57 2.93 -0.84
CA MET A 121 12.90 3.36 0.52
C MET A 121 12.03 4.55 0.97
N PHE A 122 11.36 4.42 2.11
CA PHE A 122 10.50 5.45 2.70
C PHE A 122 11.23 6.20 3.82
N SER A 123 12.33 6.86 3.46
CA SER A 123 13.25 7.52 4.42
C SER A 123 12.64 8.66 5.24
N LYS A 124 11.51 9.22 4.79
CA LYS A 124 10.81 10.35 5.44
C LYS A 124 9.49 9.97 6.11
N LEU A 125 9.06 8.71 5.96
CA LEU A 125 7.73 8.28 6.37
C LEU A 125 7.63 8.17 7.89
N LYS A 126 6.68 8.91 8.47
CA LYS A 126 6.41 8.98 9.91
C LYS A 126 5.08 8.36 10.29
N CYS A 127 4.06 8.49 9.43
CA CYS A 127 2.74 7.91 9.69
C CYS A 127 2.32 7.05 8.51
N LEU A 128 1.97 5.80 8.79
CA LEU A 128 1.53 4.84 7.79
C LEU A 128 0.20 4.22 8.20
N LEU A 129 -0.73 4.18 7.26
CA LEU A 129 -1.96 3.40 7.36
C LEU A 129 -2.00 2.36 6.24
N LEU A 130 -2.23 1.10 6.63
CA LEU A 130 -2.43 -0.02 5.72
C LEU A 130 -3.75 -0.71 6.08
N ASN A 131 -4.41 -1.34 5.11
CA ASN A 131 -5.51 -2.25 5.40
C ASN A 131 -5.08 -3.72 5.22
N LYS A 132 -6.05 -4.63 5.29
CA LYS A 132 -5.91 -6.09 5.11
C LYS A 132 -4.98 -6.59 3.99
N TRP A 133 -4.74 -5.85 2.91
CA TRP A 133 -3.81 -6.32 1.88
C TRP A 133 -2.39 -6.53 2.42
N CYS A 134 -1.97 -5.79 3.45
CA CYS A 134 -0.61 -5.85 3.98
C CYS A 134 -0.28 -7.13 4.76
N VAL A 135 -1.31 -7.85 5.21
CA VAL A 135 -1.17 -9.14 5.90
C VAL A 135 -1.29 -10.35 4.96
N ALA A 136 -1.65 -10.12 3.70
CA ALA A 136 -1.65 -11.16 2.67
C ALA A 136 -0.22 -11.66 2.41
N ASP A 137 -0.10 -12.91 1.92
CA ASP A 137 1.18 -13.53 1.54
C ASP A 137 2.25 -13.39 2.62
N TYR A 138 1.96 -14.05 3.75
CA TYR A 138 2.88 -14.11 4.89
C TYR A 138 3.29 -12.75 5.43
N PHE A 139 2.37 -11.78 5.47
CA PHE A 139 2.62 -10.44 6.01
C PHE A 139 3.70 -9.65 5.26
N THR A 140 3.96 -9.99 4.00
CA THR A 140 5.02 -9.37 3.19
C THR A 140 4.87 -7.86 3.14
N GLY A 141 3.65 -7.34 2.99
CA GLY A 141 3.39 -5.89 2.99
C GLY A 141 3.74 -5.22 4.32
N LEU A 142 3.29 -5.80 5.43
CA LEU A 142 3.61 -5.29 6.76
C LEU A 142 5.13 -5.29 7.01
N VAL A 143 5.79 -6.45 6.87
CA VAL A 143 7.22 -6.62 7.13
C VAL A 143 8.04 -5.65 6.26
N TYR A 144 7.65 -5.50 4.99
CA TYR A 144 8.30 -4.56 4.10
C TYR A 144 8.33 -3.14 4.67
N PHE A 145 7.18 -2.59 5.07
CA PHE A 145 7.16 -1.21 5.57
C PHE A 145 7.89 -1.05 6.90
N LEU A 146 7.90 -2.06 7.76
CA LEU A 146 8.71 -2.05 8.98
C LEU A 146 10.22 -1.96 8.64
N GLN A 147 10.68 -2.64 7.59
CA GLN A 147 12.09 -2.65 7.18
C GLN A 147 12.50 -1.42 6.36
N HIS A 148 11.59 -0.86 5.57
CA HIS A 148 11.87 0.20 4.60
C HIS A 148 11.48 1.61 5.07
N SER A 149 11.00 1.75 6.31
CA SER A 149 10.57 3.03 6.91
C SER A 149 11.30 3.30 8.24
N PRO A 150 12.60 3.65 8.21
CA PRO A 150 13.46 3.66 9.39
C PRO A 150 13.06 4.67 10.48
N ILE A 151 12.27 5.69 10.13
CA ILE A 151 11.83 6.75 11.07
C ILE A 151 10.32 6.72 11.35
N LEU A 152 9.66 5.60 11.05
CA LEU A 152 8.22 5.45 11.25
C LEU A 152 7.86 5.67 12.72
N GLU A 153 6.89 6.55 12.98
CA GLU A 153 6.44 6.92 14.33
C GLU A 153 5.06 6.35 14.66
N THR A 154 4.19 6.20 13.67
CA THR A 154 2.82 5.69 13.83
C THR A 154 2.46 4.71 12.73
N LEU A 155 1.96 3.54 13.12
CA LEU A 155 1.41 2.52 12.23
C LEU A 155 -0.06 2.28 12.58
N THR A 156 -0.95 2.36 11.59
CA THR A 156 -2.36 1.99 11.72
C THR A 156 -2.67 0.84 10.78
N LEU A 157 -3.22 -0.25 11.30
CA LEU A 157 -3.65 -1.42 10.55
C LEU A 157 -5.17 -1.53 10.61
N LEU A 158 -5.82 -1.42 9.45
CA LEU A 158 -7.26 -1.62 9.28
C LEU A 158 -7.54 -3.06 8.83
N LEU A 159 -7.94 -3.91 9.78
CA LEU A 159 -8.23 -5.32 9.57
C LEU A 159 -9.75 -5.53 9.59
N ASP A 160 -10.45 -5.03 8.57
CA ASP A 160 -11.88 -5.30 8.41
C ASP A 160 -12.08 -6.30 7.26
N PHE A 161 -12.29 -7.58 7.63
CA PHE A 161 -12.53 -8.65 6.65
C PHE A 161 -14.03 -8.87 6.49
N GLN A 162 -14.54 -8.72 5.26
CA GLN A 162 -15.95 -9.00 4.99
C GLN A 162 -16.22 -10.51 5.09
N THR A 163 -17.38 -10.87 5.66
CA THR A 163 -17.79 -12.26 5.96
C THR A 163 -17.85 -13.20 4.75
N HIS A 164 -17.86 -12.66 3.53
CA HIS A 164 -17.94 -13.42 2.28
C HIS A 164 -16.65 -13.41 1.46
N GLU A 165 -15.61 -12.70 1.91
CA GLU A 165 -14.31 -12.79 1.27
C GLU A 165 -13.78 -14.20 1.49
N LYS A 166 -13.71 -14.97 0.40
CA LYS A 166 -12.96 -16.22 0.38
C LYS A 166 -11.50 -15.89 0.57
N TRP A 167 -11.12 -15.76 1.83
CA TRP A 167 -9.74 -15.89 2.23
C TRP A 167 -9.32 -17.29 1.82
N HIS A 168 -8.54 -17.36 0.74
CA HIS A 168 -7.63 -18.48 0.56
C HIS A 168 -6.64 -18.38 1.71
N VAL A 169 -7.06 -18.88 2.86
CA VAL A 169 -6.18 -19.37 3.89
C VAL A 169 -5.32 -20.40 3.16
N MET A 170 -4.17 -19.98 2.60
CA MET A 170 -3.18 -20.94 2.16
C MET A 170 -2.82 -21.71 3.43
N GLU A 171 -3.31 -22.94 3.53
CA GLU A 171 -3.10 -23.90 4.62
C GLU A 171 -1.63 -24.30 4.80
N THR A 172 -0.70 -23.56 4.22
CA THR A 172 0.73 -23.68 4.45
C THR A 172 1.18 -22.44 5.19
N TYR A 173 0.79 -22.35 6.46
CA TYR A 173 1.30 -21.34 7.37
C TYR A 173 2.80 -21.55 7.61
N GLY A 174 3.63 -21.06 6.69
CA GLY A 174 5.04 -20.84 6.94
C GLY A 174 5.20 -20.04 8.23
N ILE A 175 6.00 -20.57 9.14
CA ILE A 175 6.48 -19.83 10.31
C ILE A 175 7.24 -18.64 9.72
N TYR A 176 6.78 -17.42 9.97
CA TYR A 176 7.65 -16.26 9.83
C TYR A 176 8.81 -16.52 10.80
N ASP A 177 9.96 -16.91 10.25
CA ASP A 177 11.20 -17.04 10.99
C ASP A 177 11.88 -15.66 10.91
N PRO A 178 11.72 -14.79 11.92
CA PRO A 178 12.37 -13.50 11.92
C PRO A 178 13.87 -13.74 11.78
N LYS A 179 14.47 -13.28 10.68
CA LYS A 179 15.92 -13.21 10.60
C LYS A 179 16.40 -12.44 11.84
N GLU A 180 17.37 -12.99 12.55
CA GLU A 180 17.93 -12.49 13.82
C GLU A 180 18.41 -11.01 13.79
N GLN A 181 18.35 -10.34 12.63
CA GLN A 181 18.85 -8.99 12.37
C GLN A 181 17.81 -8.08 11.69
N SER A 182 16.53 -8.21 12.05
CA SER A 182 15.52 -7.26 11.58
C SER A 182 15.82 -5.86 12.15
N PRO A 183 15.71 -4.77 11.36
CA PRO A 183 15.94 -3.42 11.85
C PRO A 183 15.01 -3.10 13.02
N LEU A 184 15.58 -2.60 14.13
CA LEU A 184 14.78 -2.16 15.27
C LEU A 184 14.03 -0.88 14.94
N LEU A 185 12.72 -0.88 15.20
CA LEU A 185 11.83 0.27 14.99
C LEU A 185 11.91 1.26 16.16
N LYS A 186 13.09 1.86 16.35
CA LYS A 186 13.38 2.75 17.50
C LYS A 186 12.49 3.99 17.57
N HIS A 187 11.93 4.41 16.44
CA HIS A 187 11.11 5.61 16.33
C HIS A 187 9.61 5.34 16.43
N LEU A 188 9.20 4.07 16.34
CA LEU A 188 7.79 3.70 16.38
C LEU A 188 7.29 3.90 17.81
N LYS A 189 6.23 4.69 17.94
CA LYS A 189 5.64 5.10 19.24
C LYS A 189 4.25 4.51 19.44
N VAL A 190 3.51 4.37 18.35
CA VAL A 190 2.10 3.99 18.38
C VAL A 190 1.82 3.01 17.24
N VAL A 191 1.25 1.87 17.59
CA VAL A 191 0.65 0.93 16.66
C VAL A 191 -0.82 0.79 17.00
N LYS A 192 -1.70 1.03 16.02
CA LYS A 192 -3.14 0.84 16.16
C LYS A 192 -3.58 -0.32 15.28
N ILE A 193 -4.26 -1.29 15.85
CA ILE A 193 -4.87 -2.41 15.13
C ILE A 193 -6.38 -2.26 15.30
N ILE A 194 -7.06 -1.89 14.21
CA ILE A 194 -8.51 -1.66 14.19
C ILE A 194 -9.14 -2.84 13.47
N ARG A 195 -10.11 -3.51 14.11
CA ARG A 195 -10.76 -4.71 13.58
C ARG A 195 -12.26 -4.73 13.86
N SER A 196 -13.01 -5.47 13.03
CA SER A 196 -14.47 -5.59 13.17
C SER A 196 -14.90 -6.88 13.89
N SER A 197 -14.02 -7.88 14.03
CA SER A 197 -14.37 -9.20 14.56
C SER A 197 -13.28 -9.88 15.39
N THR A 198 -13.70 -10.78 16.29
CA THR A 198 -12.82 -11.64 17.10
C THR A 198 -12.26 -12.84 16.32
N LYS A 199 -12.81 -13.16 15.15
CA LYS A 199 -12.28 -14.26 14.31
C LYS A 199 -10.87 -13.99 13.75
N GLU A 200 -10.38 -12.77 13.94
CA GLU A 200 -9.10 -12.28 13.43
C GLU A 200 -7.96 -12.46 14.43
N ASP A 201 -8.23 -13.02 15.60
CA ASP A 201 -7.26 -13.14 16.71
C ASP A 201 -5.97 -13.88 16.30
N VAL A 202 -6.05 -14.84 15.36
CA VAL A 202 -4.86 -15.56 14.84
C VAL A 202 -3.97 -14.64 13.99
N ILE A 203 -4.57 -13.72 13.22
CA ILE A 203 -3.82 -12.74 12.41
C ILE A 203 -3.18 -11.73 13.36
N VAL A 204 -3.94 -11.25 14.34
CA VAL A 204 -3.45 -10.32 15.36
C VAL A 204 -2.28 -10.92 16.14
N ASP A 205 -2.37 -12.17 16.61
CA ASP A 205 -1.28 -12.86 17.30
C ASP A 205 0.02 -12.90 16.48
N ARG A 206 -0.09 -13.10 15.16
CA ARG A 206 1.09 -13.07 14.26
C ARG A 206 1.62 -11.67 14.05
N ILE A 207 0.76 -10.67 13.91
CA ILE A 207 1.18 -9.26 13.85
C ILE A 207 1.96 -8.92 15.11
N LEU A 208 1.45 -9.30 16.29
CA LEU A 208 2.13 -9.07 17.57
C LEU A 208 3.50 -9.75 17.61
N LYS A 209 3.62 -10.99 17.12
CA LYS A 209 4.92 -11.68 16.99
C LYS A 209 5.89 -10.95 16.05
N ILE A 210 5.41 -10.48 14.90
CA ILE A 210 6.22 -9.71 13.94
C ILE A 210 6.68 -8.39 14.57
N LEU A 211 5.78 -7.65 15.21
CA LEU A 211 6.08 -6.38 15.87
C LEU A 211 7.08 -6.56 17.01
N SER A 212 6.90 -7.60 17.84
CA SER A 212 7.84 -7.97 18.89
C SER A 212 9.23 -8.29 18.33
N ALA A 213 9.31 -9.02 17.22
CA ALA A 213 10.58 -9.30 16.52
C ALA A 213 11.27 -8.03 15.95
N HIS A 214 10.52 -6.94 15.74
CA HIS A 214 11.06 -5.63 15.34
C HIS A 214 11.30 -4.68 16.54
N GLY A 215 11.17 -5.19 17.77
CA GLY A 215 11.44 -4.46 19.01
C GLY A 215 10.32 -3.51 19.44
N VAL A 216 9.09 -3.72 18.97
CA VAL A 216 7.93 -2.92 19.37
C VAL A 216 7.34 -3.48 20.67
N PRO A 217 7.35 -2.71 21.78
CA PRO A 217 6.84 -3.17 23.06
C PRO A 217 5.31 -3.12 23.10
N SER A 218 4.70 -3.99 23.92
CA SER A 218 3.24 -4.17 23.95
C SER A 218 2.46 -2.93 24.37
N GLU A 219 3.05 -2.03 25.17
CA GLU A 219 2.39 -0.81 25.64
C GLU A 219 2.18 0.23 24.53
N GLN A 220 2.90 0.08 23.41
CA GLN A 220 2.72 0.93 22.23
C GLN A 220 1.62 0.42 21.29
N ILE A 221 1.07 -0.77 21.56
CA ILE A 221 0.11 -1.43 20.69
C ILE A 221 -1.29 -1.30 21.29
N ASP A 222 -2.15 -0.59 20.56
CA ASP A 222 -3.56 -0.42 20.86
C ASP A 222 -4.40 -1.25 19.89
N ILE A 223 -5.26 -2.13 20.43
CA ILE A 223 -6.12 -3.02 19.65
C ILE A 223 -7.57 -2.61 19.92
N GLN A 224 -8.26 -2.18 18.86
CA GLN A 224 -9.62 -1.66 18.89
C GLN A 224 -10.58 -2.56 18.11
#